data_AF-A0AAW2JT38-F1
#
_entry.id   AF-A0AAW2JT38-F1
#
_cell.length_a   1.000
_cell.length_b   1.000
_cell.length_c   1.000
_cell.angle_alpha   90.00
_cell.angle_beta   90.00
_cell.angle_gamma   90.00
#
_symmetry.space_group_name_H-M   'P 1'
#
loop_
_entity.id
_entity.type
_entity.pdbx_description
1 polymer ?
#
loop_
_entity_poly.entity_id
_entity_poly.type
_entity_poly.pdbx_seq_one_letter_code
_entity_poly.pdbx_strand_id
1 'polypeptide(L)'
;MGSNSIGEVFELYSKGVSLFGPFWDHVLEYWKQSLENPDRILFLKFEDMKERPAVHLRRLAEFLGCPFEGYEEESGLVEEILKLCSFDNLSGLEVNKSGKLSSGEENNVFFRRGEIGDWKNYLDAVMIEKFDRITEEKFRGSGLVM
;
A
#
# COMPACT_ATOMS: atom_id res chain seq x y z
N MET A 1 17.95 19.84 -4.11
CA MET A 1 16.79 20.05 -4.99
C MET A 1 15.77 20.86 -4.20
N GLY A 2 15.13 21.86 -4.82
CA GLY A 2 14.17 22.71 -4.12
C GLY A 2 13.02 21.88 -3.53
N SER A 3 12.54 22.28 -2.36
CA SER A 3 11.32 21.73 -1.78
C SER A 3 10.14 22.20 -2.64
N ASN A 4 9.60 21.33 -3.50
CA ASN A 4 8.32 21.59 -4.15
C ASN A 4 7.22 21.71 -3.09
N SER A 5 6.29 22.64 -3.26
CA SER A 5 5.10 22.72 -2.42
C SER A 5 4.19 21.50 -2.66
N ILE A 6 3.32 21.18 -1.69
CA ILE A 6 2.34 20.09 -1.84
C ILE A 6 1.44 20.30 -3.07
N GLY A 7 1.06 21.55 -3.35
CA GLY A 7 0.23 21.89 -4.51
C GLY A 7 0.94 21.60 -5.84
N GLU A 8 2.22 21.95 -5.97
CA GLU A 8 3.00 21.64 -7.18
C GLU A 8 3.17 20.13 -7.38
N VAL A 9 3.48 19.39 -6.32
CA VAL A 9 3.59 17.93 -6.36
C VAL A 9 2.24 17.29 -6.72
N PHE A 10 1.16 17.76 -6.11
CA PHE A 10 -0.20 17.29 -6.38
C PHE A 10 -0.58 17.52 -7.86
N GLU A 11 -0.28 18.69 -8.42
CA GLU A 11 -0.57 19.00 -9.83
C GLU A 11 0.23 18.13 -10.79
N LEU A 12 1.51 17.88 -10.51
CA LEU A 12 2.34 16.97 -11.31
C LEU A 12 1.79 15.54 -11.25
N TYR A 13 1.52 15.05 -10.03
CA TYR A 13 0.97 13.71 -9.81
C TYR A 13 -0.39 13.52 -10.50
N SER A 14 -1.29 14.51 -10.39
CA SER A 14 -2.61 14.50 -11.04
C SER A 14 -2.53 14.42 -12.56
N LYS A 15 -1.42 14.85 -13.15
CA LYS A 15 -1.13 14.77 -14.59
C LYS A 15 -0.37 13.49 -14.98
N GLY A 16 -0.16 12.58 -14.01
CA GLY A 16 0.62 11.36 -14.19
C GLY A 16 2.14 11.58 -14.20
N VAL A 17 2.62 12.79 -13.88
CA VAL A 17 4.05 13.12 -13.83
C VAL A 17 4.58 12.81 -12.43
N SER A 18 4.89 11.54 -12.20
CA SER A 18 5.50 11.03 -10.97
C SER A 18 6.50 9.94 -11.29
N LEU A 19 7.33 9.58 -10.31
CA LEU A 19 8.14 8.36 -10.42
C LEU A 19 7.19 7.16 -10.63
N PHE A 20 7.45 6.35 -11.67
CA PHE A 20 6.61 5.22 -12.10
C PHE A 20 5.15 5.57 -12.48
N GLY A 21 4.84 6.85 -12.71
CA GLY A 21 3.51 7.28 -13.12
C GLY A 21 3.19 6.97 -14.60
N PRO A 22 1.89 7.06 -14.99
CA PRO A 22 0.75 7.47 -14.16
C PRO A 22 0.26 6.38 -13.20
N PHE A 23 -0.12 6.78 -11.98
CA PHE A 23 -0.59 5.86 -10.93
C PHE A 23 -1.79 5.00 -11.36
N TRP A 24 -2.83 5.62 -11.93
CA TRP A 24 -4.04 4.91 -12.31
C TRP A 24 -3.78 3.84 -13.37
N ASP A 25 -2.94 4.15 -14.36
CA ASP A 25 -2.62 3.22 -15.44
C ASP A 25 -1.79 2.03 -14.89
N HIS A 26 -0.84 2.30 -13.99
CA HIS A 26 -0.10 1.25 -13.27
C HIS A 26 -1.03 0.33 -12.48
N VAL A 27 -1.94 0.89 -11.69
CA VAL A 27 -2.90 0.12 -10.88
C VAL A 27 -3.82 -0.71 -11.76
N LEU A 28 -4.38 -0.13 -12.82
CA LEU A 28 -5.31 -0.80 -13.71
C LEU A 28 -4.68 -1.96 -14.47
N GLU A 29 -3.43 -1.83 -14.89
CA GLU A 29 -2.73 -2.92 -15.57
C GLU A 29 -2.60 -4.12 -14.62
N TYR A 30 -2.11 -3.93 -13.40
CA TYR A 30 -2.00 -5.03 -12.43
C TYR A 30 -3.36 -5.57 -11.99
N TRP A 31 -4.38 -4.71 -11.89
CA TRP A 31 -5.75 -5.14 -11.63
C TRP A 31 -6.25 -6.08 -12.72
N LYS A 32 -6.15 -5.67 -13.98
CA LYS A 32 -6.52 -6.49 -15.14
C LYS A 32 -5.74 -7.81 -15.15
N GLN A 33 -4.43 -7.75 -14.96
CA GLN A 33 -3.58 -8.95 -14.93
C GLN A 33 -3.95 -9.90 -13.80
N SER A 34 -4.40 -9.39 -12.64
CA SER A 34 -4.88 -10.21 -11.53
C SER A 34 -6.19 -10.94 -11.84
N LEU A 35 -7.06 -10.34 -12.68
CA LEU A 35 -8.29 -10.99 -13.13
C LEU A 35 -8.00 -12.05 -14.21
N GLU A 36 -7.05 -11.78 -15.11
CA GLU A 36 -6.66 -12.69 -16.19
C GLU A 36 -5.79 -13.85 -15.69
N ASN A 37 -5.00 -13.64 -14.63
CA ASN A 37 -4.03 -14.60 -14.10
C ASN A 37 -4.11 -14.74 -12.57
N PRO A 38 -5.26 -15.14 -12.00
CA PRO A 38 -5.49 -15.15 -10.55
C PRO A 38 -4.53 -16.09 -9.78
N ASP A 39 -4.05 -17.16 -10.42
CA ASP A 39 -3.09 -18.10 -9.81
C ASP A 39 -1.64 -17.58 -9.83
N ARG A 40 -1.37 -16.46 -10.53
CA ARG A 40 -0.03 -15.88 -10.68
C ARG A 40 0.09 -14.48 -10.11
N ILE A 41 -1.01 -13.78 -9.93
CA ILE A 41 -1.04 -12.39 -9.47
C ILE A 41 -2.08 -12.24 -8.37
N LEU A 42 -1.60 -12.01 -7.15
CA LEU A 42 -2.43 -11.65 -6.02
C LEU A 42 -2.52 -10.13 -5.89
N PHE A 43 -3.70 -9.57 -6.18
CA PHE A 43 -3.96 -8.15 -5.95
C PHE A 43 -4.46 -7.91 -4.51
N LEU A 44 -3.81 -6.98 -3.82
CA LEU A 44 -4.09 -6.59 -2.43
C LEU A 44 -4.23 -5.06 -2.33
N LYS A 45 -5.19 -4.60 -1.53
CA LYS A 45 -5.38 -3.19 -1.18
C LYS A 45 -4.85 -2.93 0.23
N PHE A 46 -4.19 -1.79 0.42
CA PHE A 46 -3.58 -1.44 1.70
C PHE A 46 -4.63 -1.31 2.82
N GLU A 47 -5.75 -0.67 2.51
CA GLU A 47 -6.86 -0.45 3.44
C GLU A 47 -7.47 -1.79 3.89
N ASP A 48 -7.76 -2.70 2.95
CA ASP A 48 -8.32 -4.02 3.28
C ASP A 48 -7.35 -4.85 4.14
N MET A 49 -6.06 -4.83 3.81
CA MET A 49 -5.03 -5.50 4.61
C MET A 49 -4.95 -4.93 6.02
N LYS A 50 -5.14 -3.62 6.19
CA LYS A 50 -5.10 -3.00 7.50
C LYS A 50 -6.39 -3.23 8.31
N GLU A 51 -7.54 -3.30 7.65
CA GLU A 51 -8.82 -3.59 8.28
C GLU A 51 -8.93 -5.06 8.72
N ARG A 52 -8.49 -5.99 7.86
CA ARG A 52 -8.62 -7.44 8.08
C ARG A 52 -7.29 -8.18 7.85
N PRO A 53 -6.24 -7.88 8.62
CA PRO A 53 -4.88 -8.38 8.38
C PRO A 53 -4.77 -9.90 8.37
N ALA A 54 -5.44 -10.59 9.29
CA ALA A 54 -5.40 -12.05 9.36
C ALA A 54 -6.05 -12.72 8.14
N VAL A 55 -7.10 -12.12 7.57
CA VAL A 55 -7.76 -12.65 6.35
C VAL A 55 -6.82 -12.54 5.16
N HIS A 56 -6.16 -11.38 5.01
CA HIS A 56 -5.23 -11.17 3.90
C HIS A 56 -3.93 -11.95 4.06
N LEU A 57 -3.45 -12.17 5.29
CA LEU A 57 -2.29 -13.02 5.56
C LEU A 57 -2.56 -14.49 5.17
N ARG A 58 -3.71 -15.04 5.55
CA ARG A 58 -4.12 -16.40 5.12
C ARG A 58 -4.22 -16.52 3.61
N ARG A 59 -4.88 -15.55 2.96
CA ARG A 59 -4.99 -15.48 1.50
C ARG A 59 -3.62 -15.42 0.82
N LEU A 60 -2.67 -14.67 1.37
CA LEU A 60 -1.30 -14.60 0.87
C LEU A 60 -0.57 -15.94 1.05
N ALA A 61 -0.71 -16.59 2.21
CA ALA A 61 -0.10 -17.87 2.49
C ALA A 61 -0.62 -18.97 1.55
N GLU A 62 -1.94 -19.02 1.32
CA GLU A 62 -2.58 -19.89 0.32
C GLU A 62 -2.01 -19.64 -1.08
N PHE A 63 -1.91 -18.37 -1.49
CA PHE A 63 -1.39 -17.98 -2.80
C PHE A 63 0.09 -18.38 -3.00
N LEU A 64 0.89 -18.33 -1.94
CA LEU A 64 2.29 -18.76 -1.97
C LEU A 64 2.46 -20.28 -1.89
N GLY A 65 1.37 -21.05 -1.74
CA GLY A 65 1.40 -22.50 -1.62
C GLY A 65 1.84 -23.00 -0.23
N CYS A 66 1.72 -22.16 0.80
CA CYS A 66 1.99 -22.50 2.20
C CYS A 66 0.78 -22.15 3.10
N PRO A 67 -0.41 -22.69 2.84
CA PRO A 67 -1.59 -22.41 3.67
C PRO A 67 -1.33 -22.83 5.11
N PHE A 68 -1.87 -22.06 6.06
CA PHE A 68 -1.76 -22.41 7.48
C PHE A 68 -2.52 -23.70 7.78
N GLU A 69 -1.90 -24.57 8.59
CA GLU A 69 -2.56 -25.75 9.12
C GLU A 69 -3.37 -25.43 10.38
N GLY A 70 -4.36 -26.27 10.71
CA GLY A 70 -5.23 -26.03 11.87
C GLY A 70 -4.48 -25.89 13.19
N TYR A 71 -3.41 -26.66 13.38
CA TYR A 71 -2.59 -26.55 14.60
C TYR A 71 -1.78 -25.23 14.65
N GLU A 72 -1.43 -24.65 13.49
CA GLU A 72 -0.69 -23.39 13.42
C GLU A 72 -1.60 -22.23 13.82
N GLU A 73 -2.84 -22.25 13.33
CA GLU A 73 -3.90 -21.34 13.73
C GLU A 73 -4.18 -21.45 15.24
N GLU A 74 -4.36 -22.68 15.75
CA GLU A 74 -4.59 -22.92 17.19
C GLU A 74 -3.41 -22.48 18.07
N SER A 75 -2.18 -22.54 17.54
CA SER A 75 -0.97 -22.10 18.24
C SER A 75 -0.81 -20.57 18.30
N GLY A 76 -1.61 -19.83 17.52
CA GLY A 76 -1.51 -18.38 17.39
C GLY A 76 -0.39 -17.89 16.46
N LEU A 77 0.06 -18.75 15.53
CA LEU A 77 1.14 -18.41 14.60
C LEU A 77 0.77 -17.22 13.70
N VAL A 78 -0.49 -17.14 13.28
CA VAL A 78 -1.01 -16.02 12.46
C VAL A 78 -0.85 -14.70 13.21
N GLU A 79 -1.26 -14.64 14.48
CA GLU A 79 -1.12 -13.45 15.33
C GLU A 79 0.35 -13.11 15.59
N GLU A 80 1.22 -14.10 15.74
CA GLU A 80 2.66 -13.88 15.91
C GLU A 80 3.28 -13.24 14.66
N ILE A 81 2.99 -13.76 13.47
CA ILE A 81 3.46 -13.17 12.20
C ILE A 81 2.94 -11.73 12.06
N LEU A 82 1.66 -11.50 12.32
CA LEU A 82 1.07 -10.16 12.26
C LEU A 82 1.75 -9.19 13.23
N LYS A 83 2.08 -9.65 14.44
CA LYS A 83 2.81 -8.85 15.42
C LYS A 83 4.23 -8.54 14.95
N LEU A 84 4.96 -9.53 14.45
CA LEU A 84 6.32 -9.37 13.93
C LEU A 84 6.37 -8.40 12.75
N CYS A 85 5.41 -8.49 11.84
CA CYS A 85 5.32 -7.64 10.65
C CYS A 85 4.56 -6.32 10.87
N SER A 86 4.07 -6.07 12.09
CA SER A 86 3.30 -4.86 12.39
C SER A 86 4.13 -3.59 12.21
N PHE A 87 3.46 -2.49 11.85
CA PHE A 87 4.10 -1.18 11.72
C PHE A 87 4.82 -0.78 13.00
N ASP A 88 4.19 -0.95 14.17
CA ASP A 88 4.77 -0.58 15.46
C ASP A 88 6.01 -1.40 15.80
N ASN A 89 5.98 -2.71 15.53
CA ASN A 89 7.15 -3.55 15.75
C ASN A 89 8.28 -3.16 14.80
N LEU A 90 8.02 -3.11 13.48
CA LEU A 90 9.04 -2.84 12.47
C LEU A 90 9.64 -1.43 12.60
N SER A 91 8.82 -0.40 12.79
CA SER A 91 9.29 0.97 13.04
C SER A 91 10.03 1.10 14.39
N GLY A 92 9.76 0.19 15.32
CA GLY A 92 10.40 0.09 16.63
C GLY A 92 11.82 -0.47 16.60
N LEU A 93 12.19 -1.25 15.58
CA LEU A 93 13.49 -1.91 15.48
C LEU A 93 14.64 -0.91 15.29
N GLU A 94 15.76 -1.14 15.96
CA GLU A 94 16.92 -0.24 15.91
C GLU A 94 17.44 -0.04 14.47
N VAL A 95 17.49 -1.13 13.68
CA VAL A 95 17.89 -1.08 12.27
C VAL A 95 17.00 -0.16 11.43
N ASN A 96 15.73 0.03 11.80
CA ASN A 96 14.81 0.89 11.08
C ASN A 96 14.76 2.32 11.65
N LYS A 97 15.27 2.55 12.86
CA LYS A 97 15.36 3.89 13.46
C LYS A 97 16.65 4.62 13.09
N SER A 98 17.77 3.91 13.07
CA SER A 98 19.11 4.50 12.91
C SER A 98 19.92 3.91 11.76
N GLY A 99 19.45 2.82 11.14
CA GLY A 99 20.11 2.21 10.00
C GLY A 99 20.04 3.05 8.73
N LYS A 100 20.91 2.73 7.77
CA LYS A 100 20.97 3.36 6.45
C LYS A 100 21.12 2.33 5.36
N LEU A 101 20.52 2.59 4.21
CA LEU A 101 20.79 1.84 2.98
C LEU A 101 22.22 2.10 2.51
N SER A 102 22.75 1.20 1.69
CA SER A 102 24.07 1.38 1.05
C SER A 102 24.14 2.62 0.16
N SER A 103 22.98 3.08 -0.34
CA SER A 103 22.82 4.33 -1.09
C SER A 103 22.80 5.59 -0.22
N GLY A 104 22.73 5.45 1.12
CA GLY A 104 22.87 6.52 2.10
C GLY A 104 21.57 7.00 2.74
N GLU A 105 20.41 6.60 2.23
CA GLU A 105 19.09 6.93 2.81
C GLU A 105 18.91 6.30 4.18
N GLU A 106 18.32 7.05 5.11
CA GLU A 106 17.98 6.57 6.45
C GLU A 106 16.77 5.64 6.41
N ASN A 107 16.83 4.52 7.13
CA ASN A 107 15.75 3.54 7.14
C ASN A 107 14.45 4.09 7.79
N ASN A 108 14.57 5.11 8.64
CA ASN A 108 13.42 5.72 9.31
C ASN A 108 12.44 6.37 8.32
N VAL A 109 12.89 6.75 7.12
CA VAL A 109 12.05 7.41 6.11
C VAL A 109 10.97 6.48 5.55
N PHE A 110 11.15 5.16 5.69
CA PHE A 110 10.16 4.16 5.27
C PHE A 110 8.98 4.03 6.25
N PHE A 111 9.10 4.55 7.49
CA PHE A 111 8.08 4.43 8.54
C PHE A 111 7.62 5.81 9.02
N ARG A 112 6.53 6.33 8.42
CA ARG A 112 6.01 7.67 8.75
C ARG A 112 4.86 7.69 9.76
N ARG A 113 3.70 7.18 9.37
CA ARG A 113 2.49 7.06 10.22
C ARG A 113 1.80 5.71 10.06
N GLY A 114 1.83 5.16 8.84
CA GLY A 114 1.18 3.89 8.53
C GLY A 114 -0.35 3.94 8.63
N GLU A 115 -0.97 5.11 8.61
CA GLU A 115 -2.40 5.33 8.85
C GLU A 115 -3.23 5.53 7.56
N ILE A 116 -4.51 5.15 7.61
CA ILE A 116 -5.48 5.41 6.54
C ILE A 116 -6.08 6.80 6.76
N GLY A 117 -6.23 7.57 5.67
CA GLY A 117 -6.93 8.86 5.71
C GLY A 117 -6.06 10.06 6.09
N ASP A 118 -4.76 9.87 6.29
CA ASP A 118 -3.85 10.95 6.68
C ASP A 118 -3.71 12.06 5.60
N TRP A 119 -4.11 11.78 4.37
CA TRP A 119 -4.18 12.76 3.28
C TRP A 119 -5.04 13.99 3.65
N LYS A 120 -6.03 13.84 4.55
CA LYS A 120 -6.89 14.93 5.04
C LYS A 120 -6.11 16.03 5.78
N ASN A 121 -4.91 15.72 6.27
CA ASN A 121 -4.05 16.69 6.94
C ASN A 121 -3.22 17.55 5.97
N TYR A 122 -3.23 17.21 4.67
CA TYR A 122 -2.35 17.83 3.67
C TYR A 122 -3.09 18.39 2.45
N LEU A 123 -4.20 17.77 2.04
CA LEU A 123 -4.95 18.15 0.85
C LEU A 123 -6.17 19.00 1.22
N ASP A 124 -6.40 20.07 0.46
CA ASP A 124 -7.63 20.85 0.55
C ASP A 124 -8.79 20.21 -0.22
N ALA A 125 -10.01 20.71 0.00
CA ALA A 125 -11.22 20.16 -0.61
C ALA A 125 -11.19 20.13 -2.15
N VAL A 126 -10.53 21.11 -2.78
CA VAL A 126 -10.44 21.21 -4.25
C VAL A 126 -9.50 20.14 -4.79
N MET A 127 -8.36 19.91 -4.12
CA MET A 127 -7.44 18.83 -4.45
C MET A 127 -8.10 17.47 -4.29
N ILE A 128 -8.83 17.26 -3.19
CA ILE A 128 -9.54 16.00 -2.92
C ILE A 128 -10.56 15.71 -4.01
N GLU A 129 -11.46 16.66 -4.29
CA GLU A 129 -12.50 16.51 -5.31
C GLU A 129 -11.90 16.23 -6.70
N LYS A 130 -10.80 16.92 -7.05
CA LYS A 130 -10.09 16.69 -8.31
C LYS A 130 -9.54 15.26 -8.39
N PHE A 131 -8.92 14.76 -7.32
CA PHE A 131 -8.33 13.43 -7.29
C PHE A 131 -9.40 12.33 -7.34
N ASP A 132 -10.50 12.50 -6.60
CA ASP A 132 -11.64 11.58 -6.60
C ASP A 132 -12.24 11.48 -7.99
N ARG A 133 -12.48 12.62 -8.65
CA ARG A 133 -13.00 12.66 -10.03
C ARG A 133 -12.08 11.94 -11.02
N ILE A 134 -10.77 12.21 -10.98
CA ILE A 134 -9.81 11.55 -11.88
C ILE A 134 -9.83 10.03 -11.63
N THR A 135 -9.86 9.61 -10.36
CA THR A 135 -9.88 8.20 -9.97
C THR A 135 -11.15 7.51 -10.46
N GLU A 136 -12.32 8.12 -10.26
CA GLU A 136 -13.59 7.59 -10.75
C GLU A 136 -13.60 7.49 -12.28
N GLU A 137 -13.17 8.53 -12.99
CA GLU A 137 -13.10 8.53 -14.45
C GLU A 137 -12.16 7.45 -14.99
N LYS A 138 -10.98 7.30 -14.38
CA LYS A 138 -9.98 6.31 -14.78
C LYS A 138 -10.41 4.88 -14.48
N PHE A 139 -11.01 4.62 -13.33
CA PHE A 139 -11.38 3.27 -12.91
C PHE A 139 -12.78 2.85 -13.41
N ARG A 140 -13.53 3.75 -14.03
CA ARG A 140 -14.85 3.47 -14.58
C ARG A 140 -14.84 2.24 -15.49
N GLY A 141 -15.72 1.29 -15.19
CA GLY A 141 -15.88 0.07 -15.97
C GLY A 141 -14.81 -1.00 -15.74
N SER A 142 -13.79 -0.74 -14.92
CA SER A 142 -12.76 -1.73 -14.58
C SER A 142 -13.22 -2.78 -13.55
N GLY A 143 -14.27 -2.46 -12.79
CA GLY A 143 -14.69 -3.24 -11.62
C GLY A 143 -13.83 -3.02 -10.37
N LEU A 144 -12.73 -2.25 -10.46
CA LEU A 144 -11.94 -1.86 -9.30
C LEU A 144 -12.64 -0.73 -8.54
N VAL A 145 -12.95 -0.99 -7.27
CA VAL A 145 -13.48 -0.01 -6.32
C VAL A 145 -12.40 0.24 -5.26
N MET A 146 -12.02 1.52 -5.11
CA MET A 146 -11.10 1.96 -4.06
C MET A 146 -11.83 2.00 -2.73
#